data_AF-U2PX78-F1
#
_entry.id   AF-U2PX78-F1
#
_cell.length_a   1.000
_cell.length_b   1.000
_cell.length_c   1.000
_cell.angle_alpha   90.00
_cell.angle_beta   90.00
_cell.angle_gamma   90.00
#
_symmetry.space_group_name_H-M   'P 1'
#
loop_
_entity.id
_entity.type
_entity.pdbx_description
1 polymer ?
#
loop_
_entity_poly.entity_id
_entity_poly.type
_entity_poly.pdbx_seq_one_letter_code
_entity_poly.pdbx_strand_id
1 'polypeptide(L)'
;MKKIISSLLFLAGIQGFSNTCNFANNPDIFLDRVIKKIQTEKRSNDIFCDSDNVKMAYYTIEDENYNANIGITIKATPTTTNDEFKKEFYKKFDEYKNFFTKIDTKNLGKNPLPDKEIVRFYVQFPDEKSIIIIGKYEYDLKTKEYHMIANSRAKEYFEKLKLFEPLAIKVSYSDEGHIF
;
A
#
# COMPACT_ATOMS: atom_id res chain seq x y z
N MET A 1 16.91 -18.83 -12.11
CA MET A 1 16.67 -17.49 -11.51
C MET A 1 16.70 -17.62 -9.99
N LYS A 2 17.44 -16.77 -9.28
CA LYS A 2 17.51 -16.84 -7.81
C LYS A 2 16.14 -16.46 -7.22
N LYS A 3 15.57 -17.32 -6.36
CA LYS A 3 14.30 -17.10 -5.67
C LYS A 3 14.60 -16.52 -4.30
N ILE A 4 14.83 -15.21 -4.24
CA ILE A 4 15.13 -14.56 -2.97
C ILE A 4 13.81 -14.22 -2.26
N ILE A 5 12.68 -14.11 -2.98
CA ILE A 5 11.38 -13.75 -2.39
C ILE A 5 10.89 -14.71 -1.30
N SER A 6 11.23 -16.00 -1.39
CA SER A 6 10.91 -16.96 -0.33
C SER A 6 11.66 -16.67 0.97
N SER A 7 12.85 -16.03 0.92
CA SER A 7 13.57 -15.60 2.12
C SER A 7 12.88 -14.44 2.84
N LEU A 8 11.96 -13.74 2.19
CA LEU A 8 11.16 -12.73 2.87
C LEU A 8 10.18 -13.35 3.88
N LEU A 9 9.82 -14.63 3.75
CA LEU A 9 8.90 -15.29 4.70
C LEU A 9 9.41 -15.24 6.16
N PHE A 10 10.73 -15.14 6.38
CA PHE A 10 11.30 -14.93 7.73
C PHE A 10 10.95 -13.57 8.35
N LEU A 11 10.58 -12.58 7.51
CA LEU A 11 10.20 -11.24 7.92
C LEU A 11 8.68 -11.06 7.99
N ALA A 12 7.92 -12.10 7.67
CA ALA A 12 6.48 -12.02 7.55
C ALA A 12 5.79 -12.08 8.92
N GLY A 13 4.77 -11.23 9.10
CA GLY A 13 3.82 -11.39 10.19
C GLY A 13 2.84 -12.51 9.86
N ILE A 14 2.54 -13.39 10.81
CA ILE A 14 1.42 -14.32 10.69
C ILE A 14 0.14 -13.50 10.91
N GLN A 15 -0.68 -13.38 9.88
CA GLN A 15 -1.99 -12.73 9.98
C GLN A 15 -3.05 -13.64 9.38
N GLY A 16 -4.15 -13.81 10.12
CA GLY A 16 -5.33 -14.50 9.62
C GLY A 16 -5.99 -13.66 8.54
N PHE A 17 -5.77 -13.99 7.28
CA PHE A 17 -6.51 -13.37 6.18
C PHE A 17 -7.98 -13.75 6.25
N SER A 18 -8.85 -12.75 6.13
CA SER A 18 -10.25 -13.00 5.79
C SER A 18 -10.44 -12.88 4.29
N ASN A 19 -11.10 -13.87 3.71
CA ASN A 19 -11.61 -13.80 2.34
C ASN A 19 -12.84 -12.87 2.21
N THR A 20 -13.34 -12.36 3.33
CA THR A 20 -14.50 -11.46 3.42
C THR A 20 -14.12 -10.22 4.21
N CYS A 21 -13.72 -9.16 3.50
CA CYS A 21 -13.43 -7.86 4.09
C CYS A 21 -14.20 -6.76 3.38
N ASN A 22 -14.70 -5.78 4.13
CA ASN A 22 -15.55 -4.70 3.63
C ASN A 22 -14.83 -3.36 3.68
N PHE A 23 -15.26 -2.40 2.88
CA PHE A 23 -14.80 -1.02 3.05
C PHE A 23 -15.32 -0.45 4.39
N ALA A 24 -14.63 0.57 4.90
CA ALA A 24 -15.00 1.24 6.14
C ALA A 24 -16.46 1.75 6.06
N ASN A 25 -17.17 1.60 7.19
CA ASN A 25 -18.55 2.08 7.30
C ASN A 25 -18.57 3.60 7.48
N ASN A 26 -19.61 4.25 6.93
CA ASN A 26 -19.86 5.69 7.06
C ASN A 26 -18.64 6.58 6.70
N PRO A 27 -18.05 6.43 5.50
CA PRO A 27 -16.98 7.30 5.05
C PRO A 27 -17.47 8.74 4.89
N ASP A 28 -16.58 9.71 5.11
CA ASP A 28 -16.85 11.09 4.72
C ASP A 28 -16.91 11.25 3.19
N ILE A 29 -17.22 12.46 2.72
CA ILE A 29 -17.38 12.73 1.27
C ILE A 29 -16.11 12.39 0.46
N PHE A 30 -14.92 12.69 0.98
CA PHE A 30 -13.68 12.44 0.25
C PHE A 30 -13.38 10.94 0.20
N LEU A 31 -13.50 10.27 1.35
CA LEU A 31 -13.24 8.84 1.45
C LEU A 31 -14.29 8.01 0.68
N ASP A 32 -15.55 8.44 0.66
CA ASP A 32 -16.59 7.84 -0.17
C ASP A 32 -16.22 7.92 -1.66
N ARG A 33 -15.66 9.04 -2.12
CA ARG A 33 -15.17 9.18 -3.50
C ARG A 33 -13.99 8.27 -3.79
N VAL A 34 -13.05 8.13 -2.84
CA VAL A 34 -11.94 7.17 -2.93
C VAL A 34 -12.47 5.74 -3.09
N ILE A 35 -13.39 5.32 -2.21
CA ILE A 35 -13.98 3.97 -2.24
C ILE A 35 -14.76 3.74 -3.53
N LYS A 36 -15.61 4.69 -3.95
CA LYS A 36 -16.37 4.61 -5.21
C LYS A 36 -15.46 4.52 -6.42
N LYS A 37 -14.34 5.23 -6.44
CA LYS A 37 -13.36 5.18 -7.52
C LYS A 37 -12.74 3.78 -7.62
N ILE A 38 -12.33 3.19 -6.49
CA ILE A 38 -11.84 1.81 -6.43
C ILE A 38 -12.88 0.83 -6.99
N GLN A 39 -14.13 0.94 -6.53
CA GLN A 39 -15.21 0.04 -6.93
C GLN A 39 -15.56 0.17 -8.42
N THR A 40 -15.66 1.40 -8.92
CA THR A 40 -16.01 1.69 -10.32
C THR A 40 -14.92 1.21 -11.27
N GLU A 41 -13.65 1.31 -10.87
CA GLU A 41 -12.52 0.76 -11.64
C GLU A 41 -12.31 -0.75 -11.44
N LYS A 42 -13.22 -1.43 -10.71
CA LYS A 42 -13.18 -2.88 -10.41
C LYS A 42 -11.88 -3.31 -9.71
N ARG A 43 -11.32 -2.43 -8.88
CA ARG A 43 -10.05 -2.59 -8.18
C ARG A 43 -10.19 -3.11 -6.75
N SER A 44 -11.40 -3.40 -6.29
CA SER A 44 -11.65 -3.85 -4.90
C SER A 44 -10.83 -5.07 -4.49
N ASN A 45 -10.49 -5.97 -5.42
CA ASN A 45 -9.70 -7.17 -5.14
C ASN A 45 -8.20 -6.90 -4.94
N ASP A 46 -7.72 -5.72 -5.34
CA ASP A 46 -6.35 -5.30 -5.08
C ASP A 46 -6.21 -4.74 -3.66
N ILE A 47 -7.32 -4.29 -3.06
CA ILE A 47 -7.28 -3.60 -1.77
C ILE A 47 -7.03 -4.60 -0.64
N PHE A 48 -5.94 -4.35 0.07
CA PHE A 48 -5.51 -5.06 1.26
C PHE A 48 -6.60 -5.06 2.33
N CYS A 49 -6.84 -6.22 2.94
CA CYS A 49 -7.69 -6.34 4.13
C CYS A 49 -6.78 -6.31 5.35
N ASP A 50 -7.00 -5.38 6.27
CA ASP A 50 -6.26 -5.33 7.52
C ASP A 50 -6.76 -6.37 8.53
N SER A 51 -6.13 -6.36 9.70
CA SER A 51 -6.43 -7.25 10.83
C SER A 51 -7.86 -7.10 11.38
N ASP A 52 -8.55 -5.97 11.13
CA ASP A 52 -9.94 -5.73 11.53
C ASP A 52 -10.96 -6.14 10.44
N ASN A 53 -10.49 -6.80 9.37
CA ASN A 53 -11.29 -7.17 8.20
C ASN A 53 -11.86 -5.96 7.45
N VAL A 54 -11.14 -4.84 7.50
CA VAL A 54 -11.47 -3.62 6.76
C VAL A 54 -10.54 -3.51 5.56
N LYS A 55 -11.12 -3.25 4.39
CA LYS A 55 -10.36 -2.87 3.19
C LYS A 55 -9.67 -1.55 3.48
N MET A 56 -8.35 -1.55 3.35
CA MET A 56 -7.51 -0.37 3.58
C MET A 56 -7.78 0.68 2.50
N ALA A 57 -8.82 1.46 2.76
CA ALA A 57 -9.24 2.67 2.09
C ALA A 57 -9.90 3.50 3.19
N TYR A 58 -9.06 4.08 4.06
CA TYR A 58 -9.47 4.81 5.26
C TYR A 58 -8.39 5.79 5.70
N TYR A 59 -8.70 6.56 6.75
CA TYR A 59 -7.75 7.50 7.34
C TYR A 59 -6.95 6.90 8.48
N THR A 60 -5.70 7.32 8.62
CA THR A 60 -4.84 7.02 9.77
C THR A 60 -4.34 8.32 10.38
N ILE A 61 -4.02 8.29 11.67
CA ILE A 61 -3.31 9.39 12.33
C ILE A 61 -1.88 8.91 12.59
N GLU A 62 -0.92 9.52 11.92
CA GLU A 62 0.52 9.25 12.06
C GLU A 62 1.26 10.57 12.26
N ASP A 63 1.98 10.69 13.37
CA ASP A 63 2.72 11.91 13.75
C ASP A 63 1.84 13.16 13.70
N GLU A 64 0.65 13.09 14.30
CA GLU A 64 -0.39 14.13 14.32
C GLU A 64 -0.98 14.48 12.94
N ASN A 65 -0.53 13.82 11.86
CA ASN A 65 -1.08 14.02 10.52
C ASN A 65 -2.26 13.09 10.27
N TYR A 66 -3.33 13.64 9.71
CA TYR A 66 -4.51 12.91 9.26
C TYR A 66 -4.32 12.48 7.80
N ASN A 67 -3.98 11.21 7.58
CA ASN A 67 -3.55 10.71 6.28
C ASN A 67 -4.62 9.82 5.64
N ALA A 68 -4.88 10.00 4.35
CA ALA A 68 -5.73 9.09 3.58
C ALA A 68 -4.88 7.94 3.02
N ASN A 69 -5.31 6.70 3.25
CA ASN A 69 -4.54 5.52 2.89
C ASN A 69 -5.33 4.62 1.95
N ILE A 70 -4.64 4.09 0.94
CA ILE A 70 -5.06 2.87 0.25
C ILE A 70 -3.98 1.79 0.38
N GLY A 71 -4.36 0.56 0.72
CA GLY A 71 -3.46 -0.59 0.80
C GLY A 71 -3.57 -1.47 -0.42
N ILE A 72 -2.47 -1.72 -1.12
CA ILE A 72 -2.41 -2.48 -2.36
C ILE A 72 -1.69 -3.81 -2.14
N THR A 73 -2.34 -4.89 -2.54
CA THR A 73 -1.85 -6.25 -2.39
C THR A 73 -1.13 -6.73 -3.64
N ILE A 74 0.06 -7.29 -3.46
CA ILE A 74 0.81 -8.04 -4.47
C ILE A 74 0.87 -9.48 -4.01
N LYS A 75 0.17 -10.37 -4.72
CA LYS A 75 0.16 -11.80 -4.37
C LYS A 75 1.44 -12.47 -4.84
N ALA A 76 2.04 -13.25 -3.96
CA ALA A 76 3.17 -14.10 -4.25
C ALA A 76 2.96 -15.50 -3.66
N THR A 77 3.66 -16.48 -4.21
CA THR A 77 3.79 -17.82 -3.66
C THR A 77 5.27 -18.10 -3.39
N PRO A 78 5.63 -19.15 -2.63
CA PRO A 78 7.03 -19.53 -2.46
C PRO A 78 7.78 -19.83 -3.78
N THR A 79 7.03 -20.05 -4.88
CA THR A 79 7.60 -20.31 -6.20
C THR A 79 7.74 -19.07 -7.08
N THR A 80 7.12 -17.94 -6.71
CA THR A 80 7.25 -16.67 -7.43
C THR A 80 8.72 -16.31 -7.59
N THR A 81 9.12 -15.92 -8.80
CA THR A 81 10.49 -15.48 -9.09
C THR A 81 10.65 -14.00 -8.79
N ASN A 82 11.91 -13.56 -8.63
CA ASN A 82 12.21 -12.14 -8.42
C ASN A 82 11.70 -11.27 -9.59
N ASP A 83 11.79 -11.75 -10.83
CA ASP A 83 11.37 -10.99 -12.01
C ASP A 83 9.85 -10.87 -12.10
N GLU A 84 9.11 -11.95 -11.79
CA GLU A 84 7.64 -11.91 -11.68
C GLU A 84 7.18 -10.94 -10.59
N PHE A 85 7.82 -10.99 -9.42
CA PHE A 85 7.54 -10.06 -8.33
C PHE A 85 7.79 -8.61 -8.73
N LYS A 86 8.96 -8.30 -9.31
CA LYS A 86 9.30 -6.95 -9.77
C LYS A 86 8.29 -6.46 -10.81
N LYS A 87 7.94 -7.30 -11.78
CA LYS A 87 6.96 -6.97 -12.82
C LYS A 87 5.60 -6.61 -12.22
N GLU A 88 5.09 -7.42 -11.29
CA GLU A 88 3.79 -7.13 -10.68
C GLU A 88 3.85 -5.91 -9.75
N PHE A 89 4.93 -5.73 -8.98
CA PHE A 89 5.14 -4.54 -8.17
C PHE A 89 5.14 -3.27 -9.03
N TYR A 90 5.88 -3.22 -10.13
CA TYR A 90 5.92 -2.05 -11.00
C TYR A 90 4.58 -1.75 -11.66
N LYS A 91 3.88 -2.80 -12.10
CA LYS A 91 2.52 -2.65 -12.61
C LYS A 91 1.59 -2.03 -11.57
N LYS A 92 1.58 -2.55 -10.34
CA LYS A 92 0.77 -1.99 -9.25
C LYS A 92 1.21 -0.57 -8.87
N PHE A 93 2.50 -0.31 -8.82
CA PHE A 93 3.01 1.03 -8.56
C PHE A 93 2.51 2.03 -9.62
N ASP A 94 2.63 1.71 -10.91
CA ASP A 94 2.16 2.58 -11.98
C ASP A 94 0.63 2.76 -12.00
N GLU A 95 -0.13 1.69 -11.69
CA GLU A 95 -1.59 1.73 -11.60
C GLU A 95 -2.10 2.68 -10.51
N TYR A 96 -1.36 2.82 -9.39
CA TYR A 96 -1.82 3.48 -8.17
C TYR A 96 -1.04 4.73 -7.76
N LYS A 97 0.18 4.98 -8.27
CA LYS A 97 1.00 6.15 -7.87
C LYS A 97 0.29 7.50 -8.04
N ASN A 98 -0.64 7.58 -8.99
CA ASN A 98 -1.46 8.76 -9.27
C ASN A 98 -2.95 8.46 -9.02
N PHE A 99 -3.29 7.58 -8.08
CA PHE A 99 -4.68 7.23 -7.80
C PHE A 99 -5.45 8.44 -7.24
N PHE A 100 -4.92 9.09 -6.21
CA PHE A 100 -5.60 10.19 -5.53
C PHE A 100 -5.79 11.43 -6.41
N THR A 101 -4.91 11.67 -7.37
CA THR A 101 -5.06 12.77 -8.34
C THR A 101 -6.30 12.65 -9.22
N LYS A 102 -6.93 11.46 -9.25
CA LYS A 102 -8.17 11.16 -9.98
C LYS A 102 -9.43 11.36 -9.12
N ILE A 103 -9.27 11.76 -7.86
CA ILE A 103 -10.36 11.98 -6.92
C ILE A 103 -10.75 13.46 -6.97
N ASP A 104 -12.05 13.73 -7.16
CA ASP A 104 -12.55 15.09 -7.08
C ASP A 104 -12.46 15.59 -5.64
N THR A 105 -11.79 16.73 -5.44
CA THR A 105 -11.61 17.39 -4.15
C THR A 105 -12.50 18.63 -3.98
N LYS A 106 -13.41 18.89 -4.93
CA LYS A 106 -14.36 20.02 -4.84
C LYS A 106 -15.56 19.68 -3.97
N ASN A 107 -16.15 20.71 -3.36
CA ASN A 107 -17.41 20.62 -2.62
C ASN A 107 -17.40 19.58 -1.48
N LEU A 108 -16.29 19.50 -0.73
CA LEU A 108 -16.14 18.57 0.41
C LEU A 108 -16.85 19.06 1.69
N GLY A 109 -17.51 20.22 1.65
CA GLY A 109 -18.17 20.81 2.80
C GLY A 109 -17.14 21.31 3.83
N LYS A 110 -17.32 20.92 5.10
CA LYS A 110 -16.42 21.28 6.21
C LYS A 110 -15.31 20.24 6.46
N ASN A 111 -15.26 19.16 5.68
CA ASN A 111 -14.27 18.12 5.89
C ASN A 111 -12.91 18.60 5.37
N PRO A 112 -11.87 18.58 6.22
CA PRO A 112 -10.53 18.91 5.76
C PRO A 112 -10.03 17.87 4.76
N LEU A 113 -9.15 18.29 3.85
CA LEU A 113 -8.35 17.35 3.09
C LEU A 113 -7.37 16.62 4.02
N PRO A 114 -6.93 15.41 3.67
CA PRO A 114 -5.86 14.75 4.40
C PRO A 114 -4.57 15.57 4.33
N ASP A 115 -3.72 15.45 5.35
CA ASP A 115 -2.36 15.98 5.34
C ASP A 115 -1.50 15.26 4.29
N LYS A 116 -1.69 13.94 4.14
CA LYS A 116 -0.99 13.10 3.16
C LYS A 116 -1.92 12.12 2.46
N GLU A 117 -1.62 11.85 1.20
CA GLU A 117 -2.22 10.80 0.38
C GLU A 117 -1.23 9.64 0.26
N ILE A 118 -1.60 8.46 0.74
CA ILE A 118 -0.66 7.35 0.95
C ILE A 118 -1.13 6.10 0.22
N VAL A 119 -0.25 5.55 -0.62
CA VAL A 119 -0.41 4.22 -1.23
C VAL A 119 0.55 3.25 -0.56
N ARG A 120 0.01 2.28 0.18
CA ARG A 120 0.77 1.25 0.89
C ARG A 120 0.85 -0.02 0.04
N PHE A 121 2.00 -0.67 0.03
CA PHE A 121 2.22 -1.89 -0.75
C PHE A 121 2.56 -3.06 0.17
N TYR A 122 1.85 -4.17 -0.03
CA TYR A 122 2.00 -5.40 0.74
C TYR A 122 2.25 -6.58 -0.19
N VAL A 123 3.18 -7.45 0.18
CA VAL A 123 3.23 -8.81 -0.36
C VAL A 123 2.33 -9.68 0.48
N GLN A 124 1.42 -10.40 -0.17
CA GLN A 124 0.59 -11.40 0.47
C GLN A 124 1.00 -12.78 -0.03
N PHE A 125 1.28 -13.70 0.89
CA PHE A 125 1.43 -15.12 0.63
C PHE A 125 0.18 -15.85 1.14
N PRO A 126 -0.84 -16.08 0.29
CA PRO A 126 -2.12 -16.62 0.75
C PRO A 126 -1.98 -18.01 1.39
N ASP A 127 -1.18 -18.88 0.79
CA ASP A 127 -0.97 -20.26 1.25
C ASP A 127 -0.26 -20.31 2.61
N GLU A 128 0.65 -19.36 2.85
CA GLU A 128 1.45 -19.25 4.07
C GLU A 128 0.79 -18.39 5.15
N LYS A 129 -0.39 -17.81 4.86
CA LYS A 129 -1.10 -16.87 5.75
C LYS A 129 -0.19 -15.75 6.29
N SER A 130 0.65 -15.21 5.42
CA SER A 130 1.70 -14.28 5.83
C SER A 130 1.82 -13.04 4.93
N ILE A 131 2.20 -11.93 5.54
CA ILE A 131 2.25 -10.60 4.92
C ILE A 131 3.59 -9.97 5.13
N ILE A 132 4.03 -9.24 4.11
CA ILE A 132 5.27 -8.48 4.15
C ILE A 132 4.99 -7.08 3.66
N ILE A 133 5.31 -6.11 4.51
CA ILE A 133 5.17 -4.70 4.16
C ILE A 133 6.33 -4.34 3.23
N ILE A 134 6.02 -3.83 2.05
CA ILE A 134 7.02 -3.28 1.13
C ILE A 134 7.35 -1.86 1.56
N GLY A 135 6.31 -1.05 1.77
CA GLY A 135 6.44 0.34 2.17
C GLY A 135 5.22 1.17 1.80
N LYS A 136 5.36 2.47 1.99
CA LYS A 136 4.33 3.46 1.68
C LYS A 136 4.89 4.54 0.75
N TYR A 137 4.15 4.81 -0.32
CA TYR A 137 4.38 5.91 -1.24
C TYR A 137 3.47 7.06 -0.83
N GLU A 138 4.06 8.08 -0.21
CA GLU A 138 3.35 9.22 0.37
C GLU A 138 3.45 10.43 -0.57
N TYR A 139 2.34 11.13 -0.73
CA TYR A 139 2.31 12.50 -1.24
C TYR A 139 1.92 13.44 -0.10
N ASP A 140 2.81 14.36 0.23
CA ASP A 140 2.58 15.37 1.27
C ASP A 140 1.90 16.60 0.66
N LEU A 141 0.68 16.92 1.14
CA LEU A 141 -0.08 18.04 0.59
C LEU A 141 0.48 19.40 0.99
N LYS A 142 1.32 19.50 2.02
CA LYS A 142 1.97 20.76 2.44
C LYS A 142 3.22 21.03 1.60
N THR A 143 4.08 20.03 1.44
CA THR A 143 5.35 20.19 0.70
C THR A 143 5.23 19.93 -0.80
N LYS A 144 4.17 19.24 -1.23
CA LYS A 144 3.94 18.80 -2.63
C LYS A 144 5.00 17.83 -3.14
N GLU A 145 5.58 17.04 -2.24
CA GLU A 145 6.61 16.06 -2.57
C GLU A 145 6.10 14.63 -2.43
N TYR A 146 6.65 13.76 -3.28
CA TYR A 146 6.46 12.31 -3.18
C TYR A 146 7.66 11.66 -2.49
N HIS A 147 7.38 10.71 -1.60
CA HIS A 147 8.42 9.94 -0.91
C HIS A 147 8.00 8.48 -0.74
N MET A 148 8.88 7.55 -1.10
CA MET A 148 8.75 6.14 -0.69
C MET A 148 9.44 5.94 0.67
N ILE A 149 8.69 5.44 1.64
CA ILE A 149 9.21 4.97 2.93
C ILE A 149 9.08 3.45 2.94
N ALA A 150 10.17 2.77 2.63
CA ALA A 150 10.25 1.32 2.54
C ALA A 150 10.45 0.68 3.92
N ASN A 151 9.99 -0.55 4.08
CA ASN A 151 10.16 -1.33 5.31
C ASN A 151 11.66 -1.60 5.55
N SER A 152 12.17 -1.16 6.70
CA SER A 152 13.60 -1.25 7.01
C SER A 152 14.05 -2.69 7.26
N ARG A 153 13.16 -3.55 7.76
CA ARG A 153 13.45 -4.99 7.97
C ARG A 153 13.73 -5.74 6.67
N ALA A 154 13.16 -5.29 5.57
CA ALA A 154 13.34 -5.88 4.24
C ALA A 154 14.34 -5.10 3.36
N LYS A 155 15.08 -4.14 3.94
CA LYS A 155 16.02 -3.26 3.21
C LYS A 155 17.02 -4.04 2.36
N GLU A 156 17.77 -4.96 2.96
CA GLU A 156 18.78 -5.73 2.24
C GLU A 156 18.20 -6.49 1.04
N TYR A 157 16.98 -6.99 1.20
CA TYR A 157 16.29 -7.69 0.13
C TYR A 157 15.92 -6.75 -1.02
N PHE A 158 15.30 -5.61 -0.72
CA PHE A 158 14.90 -4.63 -1.74
C PHE A 158 16.12 -4.03 -2.47
N GLU A 159 17.23 -3.82 -1.77
CA GLU A 159 18.50 -3.37 -2.37
C GLU A 159 19.10 -4.45 -3.29
N LYS A 160 19.16 -5.72 -2.84
CA LYS A 160 19.62 -6.84 -3.68
C LYS A 160 18.75 -7.01 -4.94
N LEU A 161 17.45 -6.74 -4.84
CA LEU A 161 16.53 -6.74 -5.99
C LEU A 161 16.65 -5.50 -6.88
N LYS A 162 17.28 -4.44 -6.39
CA LYS A 162 17.21 -3.10 -7.01
C LYS A 162 15.75 -2.71 -7.25
N LEU A 163 14.89 -2.93 -6.25
CA LEU A 163 13.44 -2.82 -6.42
C LEU A 163 13.03 -1.38 -6.74
N PHE A 164 13.59 -0.41 -6.04
CA PHE A 164 13.17 1.00 -6.18
C PHE A 164 14.05 1.81 -7.14
N GLU A 165 15.24 1.32 -7.55
CA GLU A 165 16.15 2.05 -8.44
C GLU A 165 15.47 2.56 -9.73
N PRO A 166 14.63 1.77 -10.44
CA PRO A 166 14.03 2.22 -11.70
C PRO A 166 12.92 3.27 -11.53
N LEU A 167 12.43 3.49 -10.30
CA LEU A 167 11.31 4.39 -10.06
C LEU A 167 11.72 5.86 -10.07
N ALA A 168 13.02 6.17 -9.92
CA ALA A 168 13.54 7.54 -9.82
C ALA A 168 12.83 8.41 -8.77
N ILE A 169 12.42 7.80 -7.66
CA ILE A 169 11.78 8.47 -6.51
C ILE A 169 12.74 8.55 -5.33
N LYS A 170 12.52 9.52 -4.43
CA LYS A 170 13.18 9.53 -3.12
C LYS A 170 12.74 8.28 -2.35
N VAL A 171 13.71 7.56 -1.77
CA VAL A 171 13.45 6.37 -0.94
C VAL A 171 14.15 6.56 0.40
N SER A 172 13.43 6.30 1.49
CA SER A 172 13.99 6.10 2.82
C SER A 172 13.55 4.75 3.38
N TYR A 173 14.18 4.29 4.45
CA TYR A 173 13.81 3.07 5.14
C TYR A 173 13.44 3.41 6.59
N SER A 174 12.26 2.99 7.03
CA SER A 174 11.78 3.13 8.40
C SER A 174 10.84 1.98 8.73
N ASP A 175 10.70 1.65 10.02
CA ASP A 175 9.67 0.73 10.52
C ASP A 175 8.44 1.49 11.08
N GLU A 176 8.54 2.81 11.25
CA GLU A 176 7.49 3.64 11.85
C GLU A 176 6.32 3.88 10.89
N GLY A 177 5.11 3.85 11.45
CA GLY A 177 3.86 4.10 10.70
C GLY A 177 3.51 3.01 9.70
N HIS A 178 4.15 1.83 9.73
CA HIS A 178 3.70 0.67 8.96
C HIS A 178 2.57 -0.05 9.69
N ILE A 179 1.52 -0.37 8.95
CA ILE A 179 0.27 -0.92 9.48
C ILE A 179 0.13 -2.35 8.97
N PHE A 180 -0.25 -3.27 9.85
CA PHE A 180 -0.46 -4.68 9.53
C PHE A 180 -1.96 -5.02 9.51
#